data_AF-T1CCE2-F1
#
_entry.id   AF-T1CCE2-F1
#
_cell.length_a   1.000
_cell.length_b   1.000
_cell.length_c   1.000
_cell.angle_alpha   90.00
_cell.angle_beta   90.00
_cell.angle_gamma   90.00
#
_symmetry.space_group_name_H-M   'P 1'
#
loop_
_entity.id
_entity.type
_entity.pdbx_description
1 polymer ?
#
loop_
_entity_poly.entity_id
_entity_poly.type
_entity_poly.pdbx_seq_one_letter_code
_entity_poly.pdbx_strand_id
1 'polypeptide(L)'
;THRETLARTSFQNVEGQSVPPTVVSDLERGVGETMTPEGGYWQPDHVHVVRYAGWSLWRDGLKYGPEKRAVLRTVSGLLRHLRHSVAFHLPRGEVAAVEHRIQQTTKEFRRLASRLLNSGYWRTASLLRRMSDQVTTFASLAVQGIAVPWNSNVVERLMGTVSKRTKHKWMSWTTQGSQGLLTLLVTRVVEPRTHEQFWRRKLYGRLSPLPNLGIEVTRLAEAAGS
;
A
#
# COMPACT_ATOMS: atom_id res chain seq x y z
N THR A 1 -9.29 17.00 10.73
CA THR A 1 -8.63 15.70 11.03
C THR A 1 -8.30 14.94 9.74
N HIS A 2 -7.41 13.93 9.75
CA HIS A 2 -7.08 13.15 8.54
C HIS A 2 -8.32 12.52 7.87
N ARG A 3 -9.32 12.10 8.66
CA ARG A 3 -10.61 11.61 8.16
C ARG A 3 -11.40 12.67 7.40
N GLU A 4 -11.47 13.90 7.88
CA GLU A 4 -12.13 15.01 7.17
C GLU A 4 -11.44 15.32 5.84
N THR A 5 -10.11 15.24 5.78
CA THR A 5 -9.35 15.42 4.54
C THR A 5 -9.67 14.31 3.52
N LEU A 6 -9.69 13.05 3.97
CA LEU A 6 -10.03 11.91 3.11
C LEU A 6 -11.49 11.99 2.60
N ALA A 7 -12.43 12.42 3.44
CA ALA A 7 -13.83 12.59 3.08
C ALA A 7 -14.06 13.69 2.03
N ARG A 8 -13.15 14.67 1.93
CA ARG A 8 -13.21 15.78 0.97
C ARG A 8 -12.43 15.51 -0.32
N THR A 9 -11.72 14.40 -0.40
CA THR A 9 -10.94 14.02 -1.58
C THR A 9 -11.85 13.29 -2.57
N SER A 10 -12.07 13.87 -3.76
CA SER A 10 -12.77 13.17 -4.83
C SER A 10 -11.84 12.16 -5.50
N PHE A 11 -12.20 10.87 -5.42
CA PHE A 11 -11.53 9.81 -6.15
C PHE A 11 -12.26 9.63 -7.46
N GLN A 12 -11.78 10.26 -8.53
CA GLN A 12 -12.35 10.16 -9.86
C GLN A 12 -11.32 9.64 -10.85
N ASN A 13 -11.77 8.86 -11.84
CA ASN A 13 -10.93 8.50 -12.98
C ASN A 13 -10.80 9.68 -13.95
N VAL A 14 -10.04 9.49 -15.03
CA VAL A 14 -9.82 10.53 -16.06
C VAL A 14 -11.10 10.96 -16.80
N GLU A 15 -12.17 10.19 -16.68
CA GLU A 15 -13.50 10.46 -17.25
C GLU A 15 -14.46 11.09 -16.23
N GLY A 16 -13.99 11.41 -15.01
CA GLY A 16 -14.79 12.01 -13.94
C GLY A 16 -15.68 11.04 -13.18
N GLN A 17 -15.61 9.73 -13.46
CA GLN A 17 -16.39 8.71 -12.75
C GLN A 17 -15.77 8.43 -11.38
N SER A 18 -16.61 8.25 -10.36
CA SER A 18 -16.15 7.91 -9.01
C SER A 18 -15.47 6.55 -8.98
N VAL A 19 -14.30 6.51 -8.34
CA VAL A 19 -13.51 5.30 -8.09
C VAL A 19 -13.46 5.08 -6.59
N PRO A 20 -13.68 3.85 -6.09
CA PRO A 20 -13.58 3.57 -4.67
C PRO A 20 -12.16 3.89 -4.14
N PRO A 21 -12.03 4.66 -3.05
CA PRO A 21 -10.72 4.94 -2.48
C PRO A 21 -10.05 3.64 -2.06
N THR A 22 -8.80 3.44 -2.47
CA THR A 22 -8.09 2.20 -2.16
C THR A 22 -6.77 2.49 -1.48
N VAL A 23 -6.56 1.89 -0.31
CA VAL A 23 -5.34 2.02 0.49
C VAL A 23 -4.51 0.76 0.37
N VAL A 24 -3.25 0.92 -0.02
CA VAL A 24 -2.24 -0.15 -0.01
C VAL A 24 -1.21 0.19 1.04
N SER A 25 -1.14 -0.59 2.12
CA SER A 25 -0.21 -0.36 3.22
C SER A 25 0.49 -1.66 3.60
N ASP A 26 1.50 -1.55 4.46
CA ASP A 26 1.96 -2.72 5.19
C ASP A 26 0.89 -3.21 6.18
N LEU A 27 1.24 -4.23 6.97
CA LEU A 27 0.35 -4.83 7.96
C LEU A 27 0.42 -4.14 9.33
N GLU A 28 0.84 -2.87 9.38
CA GLU A 28 0.82 -2.09 10.60
C GLU A 28 -0.61 -1.99 11.16
N ARG A 29 -0.74 -2.23 12.46
CA ARG A 29 -2.03 -2.31 13.13
C ARG A 29 -2.72 -0.94 13.10
N GLY A 30 -3.99 -0.90 12.72
CA GLY A 30 -4.80 0.31 12.72
C GLY A 30 -4.61 1.22 11.50
N VAL A 31 -3.55 1.05 10.70
CA VAL A 31 -3.32 1.84 9.48
C VAL A 31 -4.43 1.60 8.47
N GLY A 32 -4.70 0.33 8.13
CA GLY A 32 -5.79 0.00 7.20
C GLY A 32 -7.15 0.50 7.67
N GLU A 33 -7.46 0.37 8.95
CA GLU A 33 -8.73 0.79 9.55
C GLU A 33 -8.88 2.33 9.60
N THR A 34 -7.78 3.05 9.80
CA THR A 34 -7.80 4.51 9.98
C THR A 34 -7.71 5.25 8.66
N MET A 35 -6.94 4.72 7.71
CA MET A 35 -6.66 5.38 6.43
C MET A 35 -7.66 5.02 5.34
N THR A 36 -8.42 3.92 5.49
CA THR A 36 -9.41 3.53 4.48
C THR A 36 -10.70 4.33 4.69
N PRO A 37 -11.10 5.18 3.73
CA PRO A 37 -12.34 5.94 3.83
C PRO A 37 -13.57 5.03 3.75
N GLU A 38 -14.74 5.57 4.09
CA GLU A 38 -16.01 4.87 3.88
C GLU A 38 -16.21 4.55 2.38
N GLY A 39 -16.72 3.35 2.10
CA GLY A 39 -16.84 2.84 0.72
C GLY A 39 -15.50 2.48 0.06
N GLY A 40 -14.39 2.58 0.78
CA GLY A 40 -13.05 2.25 0.31
C GLY A 40 -12.64 0.81 0.54
N TYR A 41 -11.55 0.43 -0.12
CA TYR A 41 -10.91 -0.87 0.04
C TYR A 41 -9.53 -0.73 0.66
N TRP A 42 -9.19 -1.68 1.53
CA TRP A 42 -7.83 -1.85 2.03
C TRP A 42 -7.21 -3.10 1.41
N GLN A 43 -5.93 -2.99 1.05
CA GLN A 43 -5.11 -4.10 0.61
C GLN A 43 -3.77 -4.12 1.37
N PRO A 44 -3.36 -5.28 1.90
CA PRO A 44 -2.01 -5.44 2.41
C PRO A 44 -1.01 -5.55 1.25
N ASP A 45 0.13 -4.88 1.40
CA ASP A 45 1.27 -5.06 0.50
C ASP A 45 1.70 -6.54 0.48
N HIS A 46 1.69 -7.16 -0.70
CA HIS A 46 2.02 -8.57 -0.87
C HIS A 46 3.42 -8.94 -0.36
N VAL A 47 4.40 -8.04 -0.45
CA VAL A 47 5.75 -8.23 0.11
C VAL A 47 5.66 -8.32 1.64
N HIS A 48 4.87 -7.45 2.25
CA HIS A 48 4.65 -7.44 3.70
C HIS A 48 3.84 -8.64 4.17
N VAL A 49 2.88 -9.14 3.38
CA VAL A 49 2.15 -10.37 3.70
C VAL A 49 3.10 -11.55 3.93
N VAL A 50 4.07 -11.75 3.04
CA VAL A 50 5.04 -12.85 3.18
C VAL A 50 5.94 -12.64 4.41
N ARG A 51 6.43 -11.41 4.63
CA ARG A 51 7.27 -11.07 5.80
C ARG A 51 6.52 -11.31 7.11
N TYR A 52 5.29 -10.82 7.22
CA TYR A 52 4.46 -10.99 8.42
C TYR A 52 4.03 -12.43 8.63
N ALA A 53 3.78 -13.22 7.57
CA ALA A 53 3.58 -14.66 7.71
C ALA A 53 4.82 -15.32 8.33
N GLY A 54 6.02 -14.93 7.92
CA GLY A 54 7.28 -15.46 8.47
C GLY A 54 7.51 -15.07 9.93
N TRP A 55 7.17 -13.84 10.30
CA TRP A 55 7.20 -13.37 11.68
C TRP A 55 6.13 -14.06 12.54
N SER A 56 4.91 -14.23 12.01
CA SER A 56 3.83 -14.92 12.71
C SER A 56 4.16 -16.37 12.99
N LEU A 57 4.74 -17.09 12.02
CA LEU A 57 5.23 -18.46 12.20
C LEU A 57 6.29 -18.53 13.30
N TRP A 58 7.21 -17.56 13.33
CA TRP A 58 8.21 -17.48 14.40
C TRP A 58 7.55 -17.31 15.77
N ARG A 59 6.48 -16.50 15.87
CA ARG A 59 5.71 -16.31 17.10
C ARG A 59 4.89 -17.54 17.51
N ASP A 60 4.49 -18.35 16.53
CA ASP A 60 3.86 -19.65 16.77
C ASP A 60 4.89 -20.76 17.08
N GLY A 61 6.17 -20.42 17.26
CA GLY A 61 7.23 -21.36 17.63
C GLY A 61 8.02 -21.93 16.44
N LEU A 62 7.54 -21.77 15.20
CA LEU A 62 8.25 -22.22 14.00
C LEU A 62 9.30 -21.20 13.55
N LYS A 63 10.48 -21.26 14.18
CA LYS A 63 11.53 -20.25 14.02
C LYS A 63 12.26 -20.35 12.66
N TYR A 64 12.63 -21.55 12.24
CA TYR A 64 13.43 -21.83 11.04
C TYR A 64 13.10 -23.22 10.47
N GLY A 65 13.75 -23.61 9.37
CA GLY A 65 13.67 -24.96 8.81
C GLY A 65 12.88 -25.10 7.50
N PRO A 66 12.85 -26.32 6.93
CA PRO A 66 12.22 -26.58 5.64
C PRO A 66 10.72 -26.35 5.65
N GLU A 67 10.05 -26.63 6.77
CA GLU A 67 8.60 -26.40 6.95
C GLU A 67 8.25 -24.92 6.83
N LYS A 68 8.93 -24.04 7.60
CA LYS A 68 8.74 -22.59 7.49
C LYS A 68 8.95 -22.10 6.05
N ARG A 69 10.01 -22.58 5.39
CA ARG A 69 10.29 -22.22 3.98
C ARG A 69 9.18 -22.71 3.05
N ALA A 70 8.61 -23.89 3.26
CA ALA A 70 7.52 -24.41 2.45
C ALA A 70 6.25 -23.54 2.59
N VAL A 71 5.89 -23.14 3.82
CA VAL A 71 4.77 -22.23 4.05
C VAL A 71 4.99 -20.89 3.34
N LEU A 72 6.17 -20.28 3.52
CA LEU A 72 6.47 -18.98 2.90
C LEU A 72 6.54 -19.05 1.37
N ARG A 73 7.08 -20.14 0.81
CA ARG A 73 7.05 -20.38 -0.63
C ARG A 73 5.62 -20.53 -1.16
N THR A 74 4.74 -21.17 -0.40
CA THR A 74 3.33 -21.31 -0.78
C THR A 74 2.65 -19.94 -0.83
N VAL A 75 2.77 -19.14 0.25
CA VAL A 75 2.19 -17.78 0.31
C VAL A 75 2.75 -16.91 -0.82
N SER A 76 4.07 -16.86 -1.00
CA SER A 76 4.72 -16.08 -2.05
C SER A 76 4.32 -16.55 -3.45
N GLY A 77 4.20 -17.86 -3.65
CA GLY A 77 3.76 -18.49 -4.89
C GLY A 77 2.35 -18.05 -5.27
N LEU A 78 1.38 -18.16 -4.36
CA LEU A 78 -0.01 -17.74 -4.58
C LEU A 78 -0.09 -16.26 -5.01
N LEU A 79 0.57 -15.37 -4.28
CA LEU A 79 0.61 -13.93 -4.60
C LEU A 79 1.30 -13.66 -5.94
N ARG A 80 2.39 -14.36 -6.26
CA ARG A 80 3.06 -14.27 -7.58
C ARG A 80 2.15 -14.72 -8.71
N HIS A 81 1.46 -15.86 -8.57
CA HIS A 81 0.57 -16.36 -9.60
C HIS A 81 -0.60 -15.40 -9.84
N LEU A 82 -1.18 -14.81 -8.79
CA LEU A 82 -2.23 -13.79 -8.94
C LEU A 82 -1.73 -12.58 -9.72
N ARG A 83 -0.57 -12.02 -9.35
CA ARG A 83 0.04 -10.87 -10.05
C ARG A 83 0.31 -11.16 -11.52
N HIS A 84 0.89 -12.33 -11.81
CA HIS A 84 1.18 -12.74 -13.18
C HIS A 84 -0.11 -12.95 -13.98
N SER A 85 -1.14 -13.51 -13.35
CA SER A 85 -2.45 -13.70 -13.98
C SER A 85 -3.06 -12.37 -14.41
N VAL A 86 -3.06 -11.36 -13.53
CA VAL A 86 -3.54 -10.01 -13.87
C VAL A 86 -2.71 -9.42 -15.01
N ALA A 87 -1.38 -9.45 -14.89
CA ALA A 87 -0.49 -8.87 -15.90
C ALA A 87 -0.58 -9.55 -17.28
N PHE A 88 -0.92 -10.84 -17.32
CA PHE A 88 -0.99 -11.62 -18.55
C PHE A 88 -2.40 -11.62 -19.16
N HIS A 89 -3.43 -11.95 -18.38
CA HIS A 89 -4.78 -12.17 -18.91
C HIS A 89 -5.55 -10.87 -19.12
N LEU A 90 -5.38 -9.87 -18.25
CA LEU A 90 -6.17 -8.64 -18.31
C LEU A 90 -5.94 -7.84 -19.61
N PRO A 91 -4.70 -7.62 -20.10
CA PRO A 91 -4.48 -6.95 -21.39
C PRO A 91 -5.02 -7.71 -22.60
N ARG A 92 -5.31 -9.00 -22.46
CA ARG A 92 -5.87 -9.87 -23.51
C ARG A 92 -7.41 -9.93 -23.48
N GLY A 93 -8.05 -9.21 -22.56
CA GLY A 93 -9.50 -9.28 -22.36
C GLY A 93 -9.98 -10.58 -21.70
N GLU A 94 -9.06 -11.41 -21.18
CA GLU A 94 -9.37 -12.71 -20.57
C GLU A 94 -9.79 -12.54 -19.09
N VAL A 95 -10.85 -11.75 -18.87
CA VAL A 95 -11.33 -11.37 -17.54
C VAL A 95 -11.68 -12.59 -16.67
N ALA A 96 -12.37 -13.59 -17.24
CA ALA A 96 -12.76 -14.81 -16.53
C ALA A 96 -11.56 -15.59 -15.96
N ALA A 97 -10.40 -15.55 -16.63
CA ALA A 97 -9.18 -16.20 -16.14
C ALA A 97 -8.63 -15.49 -14.88
N VAL A 98 -8.73 -14.16 -14.82
CA VAL A 98 -8.36 -13.36 -13.65
C VAL A 98 -9.33 -13.63 -12.49
N GLU A 99 -10.63 -13.63 -12.76
CA GLU A 99 -11.66 -13.93 -11.74
C GLU A 99 -11.49 -15.33 -11.15
N HIS A 100 -11.27 -16.33 -11.99
CA HIS A 100 -10.94 -17.68 -11.53
C HIS A 100 -9.67 -17.67 -10.65
N ARG A 101 -8.63 -16.93 -11.04
CA ARG A 101 -7.40 -16.83 -10.24
C ARG A 101 -7.62 -16.13 -8.89
N ILE A 102 -8.49 -15.12 -8.82
CA ILE A 102 -8.89 -14.48 -7.56
C ILE A 102 -9.49 -15.52 -6.62
N GLN A 103 -10.52 -16.24 -7.10
CA GLN A 103 -11.20 -17.27 -6.31
C GLN A 103 -10.24 -18.37 -5.84
N GLN A 104 -9.37 -18.86 -6.74
CA GLN A 104 -8.35 -19.85 -6.39
C GLN A 104 -7.38 -19.32 -5.34
N THR A 105 -6.91 -18.08 -5.46
CA THR A 105 -5.99 -17.49 -4.48
C THR A 105 -6.63 -17.42 -3.10
N THR A 106 -7.85 -16.90 -2.99
CA THR A 106 -8.58 -16.81 -1.71
C THR A 106 -8.80 -18.20 -1.11
N LYS A 107 -9.21 -19.17 -1.93
CA LYS A 107 -9.43 -20.56 -1.52
C LYS A 107 -8.14 -21.20 -0.97
N GLU A 108 -7.02 -21.04 -1.66
CA GLU A 108 -5.73 -21.61 -1.24
C GLU A 108 -5.15 -20.93 0.01
N PHE A 109 -5.36 -19.62 0.17
CA PHE A 109 -5.03 -18.93 1.43
C PHE A 109 -5.81 -19.51 2.60
N ARG A 110 -7.12 -19.73 2.44
CA ARG A 110 -7.98 -20.32 3.48
C ARG A 110 -7.61 -21.78 3.75
N ARG A 111 -7.31 -22.57 2.72
CA ARG A 111 -6.83 -23.96 2.87
C ARG A 111 -5.51 -24.02 3.64
N LEU A 112 -4.55 -23.15 3.31
CA LEU A 112 -3.29 -23.07 4.05
C LEU A 112 -3.52 -22.63 5.50
N ALA A 113 -4.41 -21.67 5.75
CA ALA A 113 -4.78 -21.27 7.09
C ALA A 113 -5.35 -22.43 7.92
N SER A 114 -6.28 -23.21 7.36
CA SER A 114 -6.86 -24.40 8.03
C SER A 114 -5.80 -25.46 8.35
N ARG A 115 -4.84 -25.69 7.43
CA ARG A 115 -3.72 -26.62 7.68
C ARG A 115 -2.84 -26.15 8.83
N LEU A 116 -2.46 -24.87 8.83
CA LEU A 116 -1.63 -24.28 9.88
C LEU A 116 -2.36 -24.27 11.24
N LEU A 117 -3.67 -24.08 11.22
CA LEU A 117 -4.52 -24.18 12.42
C LEU A 117 -4.41 -25.56 13.05
N ASN A 118 -4.59 -26.62 12.25
CA ASN A 118 -4.51 -28.00 12.72
C ASN A 118 -3.09 -28.39 13.20
N SER A 119 -2.05 -27.72 12.71
CA SER A 119 -0.67 -27.90 13.14
C SER A 119 -0.26 -27.04 14.35
N GLY A 120 -1.21 -26.30 14.97
CA GLY A 120 -0.95 -25.50 16.16
C GLY A 120 -0.42 -24.08 15.89
N TYR A 121 -0.38 -23.64 14.64
CA TYR A 121 0.12 -22.31 14.25
C TYR A 121 -1.02 -21.28 14.19
N TRP A 122 -1.64 -21.04 15.35
CA TRP A 122 -2.89 -20.30 15.48
C TRP A 122 -2.81 -18.84 15.00
N ARG A 123 -1.71 -18.12 15.28
CA ARG A 123 -1.56 -16.71 14.88
C ARG A 123 -1.42 -16.61 13.36
N THR A 124 -0.64 -17.50 12.78
CA THR A 124 -0.40 -17.52 11.33
C THR A 124 -1.65 -17.92 10.57
N ALA A 125 -2.37 -18.95 11.06
CA ALA A 125 -3.66 -19.33 10.51
C ALA A 125 -4.66 -18.16 10.54
N SER A 126 -4.76 -17.46 11.67
CA SER A 126 -5.63 -16.30 11.82
C SER A 126 -5.24 -15.15 10.87
N LEU A 127 -3.94 -14.87 10.73
CA LEU A 127 -3.43 -13.88 9.79
C LEU A 127 -3.81 -14.23 8.35
N LEU A 128 -3.52 -15.43 7.88
CA LEU A 128 -3.79 -15.84 6.49
C LEU A 128 -5.29 -15.86 6.17
N ARG A 129 -6.12 -16.32 7.12
CA ARG A 129 -7.58 -16.28 6.98
C ARG A 129 -8.06 -14.83 6.85
N ARG A 130 -7.61 -13.97 7.77
CA ARG A 130 -7.98 -12.55 7.79
C ARG A 130 -7.60 -11.84 6.51
N MET A 131 -6.48 -12.20 5.87
CA MET A 131 -5.96 -11.57 4.65
C MET A 131 -6.51 -12.15 3.34
N SER A 132 -7.22 -13.28 3.38
CA SER A 132 -7.54 -14.07 2.18
C SER A 132 -8.33 -13.33 1.11
N ASP A 133 -9.15 -12.36 1.52
CA ASP A 133 -9.94 -11.53 0.61
C ASP A 133 -9.16 -10.27 0.18
N GLN A 134 -8.48 -9.62 1.13
CA GLN A 134 -7.82 -8.32 0.93
C GLN A 134 -6.58 -8.43 0.04
N VAL A 135 -5.87 -9.57 0.03
CA VAL A 135 -4.73 -9.76 -0.89
C VAL A 135 -5.15 -9.77 -2.36
N THR A 136 -6.44 -9.94 -2.65
CA THR A 136 -6.97 -9.99 -4.01
C THR A 136 -7.56 -8.68 -4.50
N THR A 137 -7.68 -7.66 -3.63
CA THR A 137 -8.32 -6.37 -3.92
C THR A 137 -7.83 -5.72 -5.22
N PHE A 138 -6.52 -5.66 -5.47
CA PHE A 138 -5.99 -5.06 -6.70
C PHE A 138 -6.45 -5.80 -7.95
N ALA A 139 -6.59 -7.12 -7.89
CA ALA A 139 -7.02 -7.93 -9.02
C ALA A 139 -8.51 -7.75 -9.26
N SER A 140 -9.31 -7.73 -8.19
CA SER A 140 -10.76 -7.47 -8.25
C SER A 140 -11.07 -6.09 -8.84
N LEU A 141 -10.32 -5.07 -8.42
CA LEU A 141 -10.44 -3.72 -8.97
C LEU A 141 -9.93 -3.64 -10.42
N ALA A 142 -8.87 -4.36 -10.76
CA ALA A 142 -8.35 -4.38 -12.12
C ALA A 142 -9.34 -4.98 -13.13
N VAL A 143 -10.13 -5.99 -12.72
CA VAL A 143 -11.25 -6.53 -13.53
C VAL A 143 -12.32 -5.46 -13.81
N GLN A 144 -12.50 -4.50 -12.89
CA GLN A 144 -13.41 -3.36 -13.06
C GLN A 144 -12.76 -2.18 -13.80
N GLY A 145 -11.57 -2.36 -14.38
CA GLY A 145 -10.82 -1.30 -15.06
C GLY A 145 -10.09 -0.34 -14.12
N ILE A 146 -10.04 -0.62 -12.82
CA ILE A 146 -9.39 0.23 -11.81
C ILE A 146 -8.00 -0.33 -11.49
N ALA A 147 -6.95 0.38 -11.91
CA ALA A 147 -5.57 -0.02 -11.66
C ALA A 147 -5.11 0.39 -10.24
N VAL A 148 -4.84 -0.59 -9.39
CA VAL A 148 -4.24 -0.40 -8.06
C VAL A 148 -2.93 -1.18 -7.96
N PRO A 149 -1.85 -0.63 -7.38
CA PRO A 149 -0.61 -1.38 -7.17
C PRO A 149 -0.80 -2.51 -6.14
N TRP A 150 -0.11 -3.63 -6.33
CA TRP A 150 -0.13 -4.77 -5.39
C TRP A 150 0.86 -4.60 -4.20
N ASN A 151 1.68 -3.55 -4.21
CA ASN A 151 2.65 -3.23 -3.16
C ASN A 151 2.77 -1.71 -2.95
N SER A 152 3.39 -1.31 -1.84
CA SER A 152 3.70 0.08 -1.51
C SER A 152 5.16 0.45 -1.83
N ASN A 153 5.91 -0.36 -2.60
CA ASN A 153 7.34 -0.14 -2.90
C ASN A 153 7.64 1.24 -3.52
N VAL A 154 6.70 1.83 -4.25
CA VAL A 154 6.86 3.19 -4.79
C VAL A 154 6.94 4.20 -3.65
N VAL A 155 6.04 4.10 -2.67
CA VAL A 155 6.00 4.93 -1.47
C VAL A 155 7.21 4.66 -0.58
N GLU A 156 7.59 3.39 -0.39
CA GLU A 156 8.78 3.06 0.41
C GLU A 156 10.06 3.66 -0.18
N ARG A 157 10.25 3.56 -1.50
CA ARG A 157 11.40 4.18 -2.18
C ARG A 157 11.38 5.69 -2.09
N LEU A 158 10.20 6.29 -2.21
CA LEU A 158 10.00 7.73 -2.03
C LEU A 158 10.40 8.15 -0.62
N MET A 159 9.87 7.51 0.41
CA MET A 159 10.17 7.82 1.82
C MET A 159 11.63 7.53 2.18
N GLY A 160 12.22 6.47 1.62
CA GLY A 160 13.66 6.22 1.74
C GLY A 160 14.51 7.34 1.12
N THR A 161 14.06 7.93 0.01
CA THR A 161 14.73 9.08 -0.61
C THR A 161 14.59 10.34 0.23
N VAL A 162 13.39 10.60 0.80
CA VAL A 162 13.15 11.68 1.76
C VAL A 162 14.13 11.53 2.93
N SER A 163 14.12 10.38 3.62
CA SER A 163 14.95 10.13 4.79
C SER A 163 16.45 10.30 4.50
N LYS A 164 16.95 9.75 3.38
CA LYS A 164 18.36 9.89 2.98
C LYS A 164 18.75 11.35 2.74
N ARG A 165 17.88 12.15 2.12
CA ARG A 165 18.15 13.56 1.84
C ARG A 165 18.10 14.42 3.09
N THR A 166 17.13 14.19 3.97
CA THR A 166 17.05 14.86 5.28
C THR A 166 18.27 14.52 6.15
N LYS A 167 18.70 13.26 6.20
CA LYS A 167 19.82 12.82 7.05
C LYS A 167 21.20 13.19 6.53
N HIS A 168 21.44 13.13 5.21
CA HIS A 168 22.80 13.15 4.66
C HIS A 168 23.09 14.31 3.71
N LYS A 169 22.10 15.08 3.26
CA LYS A 169 22.29 16.11 2.22
C LYS A 169 21.94 17.53 2.68
N TRP A 170 22.16 17.85 3.96
CA TRP A 170 22.04 19.21 4.50
C TRP A 170 20.66 19.86 4.30
N MET A 171 19.59 19.07 4.18
CA MET A 171 18.25 19.64 4.18
C MET A 171 17.80 19.94 5.60
N SER A 172 17.19 21.11 5.77
CA SER A 172 16.67 21.57 7.06
C SER A 172 15.70 20.55 7.65
N TRP A 173 15.97 20.14 8.89
CA TRP A 173 15.08 19.31 9.72
C TRP A 173 13.80 20.05 10.15
N THR A 174 13.64 21.31 9.74
CA THR A 174 12.41 22.06 9.99
C THR A 174 11.22 21.41 9.29
N THR A 175 10.03 21.61 9.84
CA THR A 175 8.76 21.17 9.23
C THR A 175 8.63 21.70 7.80
N GLN A 176 8.96 22.97 7.56
CA GLN A 176 8.91 23.59 6.23
C GLN A 176 9.91 22.96 5.25
N GLY A 177 11.15 22.70 5.67
CA GLY A 177 12.14 22.02 4.85
C GLY A 177 11.72 20.59 4.46
N SER A 178 11.21 19.84 5.42
CA SER A 178 10.70 18.48 5.21
C SER A 178 9.47 18.45 4.30
N GLN A 179 8.53 19.39 4.49
CA GLN A 179 7.34 19.52 3.64
C GLN A 179 7.71 19.92 2.21
N GLY A 180 8.66 20.83 2.03
CA GLY A 180 9.18 21.21 0.71
C GLY A 180 9.80 20.02 -0.03
N LEU A 181 10.66 19.25 0.66
CA LEU A 181 11.26 18.03 0.10
C LEU A 181 10.21 16.97 -0.25
N LEU A 182 9.25 16.73 0.66
CA LEU A 182 8.19 15.76 0.43
C LEU A 182 7.36 16.16 -0.79
N THR A 183 6.96 17.44 -0.87
CA THR A 183 6.20 17.98 -2.01
C THR A 183 6.95 17.75 -3.31
N LEU A 184 8.23 18.12 -3.38
CA LEU A 184 9.07 17.94 -4.56
C LEU A 184 9.14 16.47 -5.01
N LEU A 185 9.40 15.57 -4.07
CA LEU A 185 9.56 14.15 -4.40
C LEU A 185 8.23 13.46 -4.71
N VAL A 186 7.15 13.83 -4.05
CA VAL A 186 5.79 13.36 -4.35
C VAL A 186 5.38 13.82 -5.74
N THR A 187 5.53 15.11 -6.07
CA THR A 187 5.21 15.62 -7.41
C THR A 187 6.03 14.92 -8.49
N ARG A 188 7.29 14.56 -8.22
CA ARG A 188 8.11 13.77 -9.15
C ARG A 188 7.50 12.39 -9.46
N VAL A 189 6.89 11.76 -8.48
CA VAL A 189 6.32 10.41 -8.58
C VAL A 189 4.91 10.45 -9.17
N VAL A 190 4.07 11.37 -8.71
CA VAL A 190 2.65 11.46 -9.08
C VAL A 190 2.45 12.19 -10.40
N GLU A 191 3.25 13.23 -10.67
CA GLU A 191 3.13 14.05 -11.87
C GLU A 191 4.49 14.25 -12.57
N PRO A 192 5.14 13.18 -13.08
CA PRO A 192 6.47 13.26 -13.67
C PRO A 192 6.53 14.23 -14.87
N ARG A 193 5.43 14.42 -15.59
CA ARG A 193 5.32 15.33 -16.75
C ARG A 193 5.35 16.81 -16.36
N THR A 194 4.81 17.16 -15.19
CA THR A 194 4.76 18.55 -14.70
C THR A 194 5.89 18.86 -13.72
N HIS A 195 6.57 17.82 -13.20
CA HIS A 195 7.64 17.94 -12.22
C HIS A 195 8.74 18.94 -12.61
N GLU A 196 9.19 18.96 -13.87
CA GLU A 196 10.24 19.90 -14.29
C GLU A 196 9.75 21.36 -14.23
N GLN A 197 8.52 21.63 -14.66
CA GLN A 197 7.92 22.96 -14.56
C GLN A 197 7.70 23.35 -13.09
N PHE A 198 7.25 22.40 -12.27
CA PHE A 198 7.09 22.59 -10.83
C PHE A 198 8.42 22.93 -10.14
N TRP A 199 9.48 22.17 -10.45
CA TRP A 199 10.84 22.37 -9.98
C TRP A 199 11.38 23.75 -10.38
N ARG A 200 11.24 24.12 -11.65
CA ARG A 200 11.67 25.43 -12.17
C ARG A 200 10.93 26.58 -11.49
N ARG A 201 9.61 26.45 -11.25
CA ARG A 201 8.82 27.45 -10.51
C ARG A 201 9.28 27.61 -9.05
N LYS A 202 9.69 26.52 -8.39
CA LYS A 202 10.17 26.55 -7.00
C LYS A 202 11.59 27.08 -6.85
N LEU A 203 12.46 26.86 -7.85
CA LEU A 203 13.84 27.37 -7.84
C LEU A 203 13.97 28.82 -8.33
N TYR A 204 13.16 29.23 -9.32
CA TYR A 204 13.38 30.48 -10.06
C TYR A 204 12.20 31.46 -10.01
N GLY A 205 11.08 31.11 -9.37
CA GLY A 205 9.93 32.01 -9.17
C GLY A 205 9.82 32.55 -7.73
N ARG A 206 9.05 33.64 -7.53
CA ARG A 206 8.53 33.97 -6.18
C ARG A 206 7.82 32.73 -5.63
N LEU A 207 8.11 32.35 -4.39
CA LEU A 207 7.54 31.21 -3.67
C LEU A 207 6.04 31.09 -3.95
N SER A 208 5.67 30.35 -4.99
CA SER A 208 4.27 30.05 -5.24
C SER A 208 3.80 29.14 -4.11
N PRO A 209 2.51 29.21 -3.73
CA PRO A 209 1.95 28.26 -2.77
C PRO A 209 2.36 26.83 -3.15
N LEU A 210 2.54 25.96 -2.14
CA LEU A 210 2.66 24.54 -2.43
C LEU A 210 1.47 24.12 -3.32
N PRO A 211 1.68 23.22 -4.31
CA PRO A 211 0.54 22.64 -4.99
C PRO A 211 -0.33 22.04 -3.87
N ASN A 212 -1.63 22.29 -3.93
CA ASN A 212 -2.53 21.76 -2.92
C ASN A 212 -2.58 20.25 -3.10
N LEU A 213 -1.66 19.55 -2.43
CA LEU A 213 -1.57 18.09 -2.44
C LEU A 213 -2.69 17.45 -1.58
N GLY A 214 -3.60 18.27 -1.01
CA GLY A 214 -4.56 17.82 -0.01
C GLY A 214 -3.92 17.43 1.32
N ILE A 215 -2.62 17.65 1.50
CA ILE A 215 -1.88 17.29 2.72
C ILE A 215 -1.50 18.57 3.47
N GLU A 216 -2.34 18.97 4.42
CA GLU A 216 -2.02 20.01 5.38
C GLU A 216 -1.37 19.38 6.62
N VAL A 217 -0.06 19.61 6.81
CA VAL A 217 0.61 19.27 8.07
C VAL A 217 0.22 20.32 9.10
N THR A 218 -0.88 20.07 9.82
CA THR A 218 -1.25 20.87 10.99
C THR A 218 -0.25 20.59 12.10
N ARG A 219 0.39 21.63 12.65
CA ARG A 219 1.11 21.47 13.92
C ARG A 219 0.09 21.03 14.95
N LEU A 220 0.33 19.89 15.61
CA LEU A 220 -0.33 19.65 16.90
C LEU A 220 0.08 20.84 17.77
N ALA A 221 -0.90 21.65 18.18
CA ALA A 221 -0.65 22.67 19.18
C ALA A 221 0.01 21.97 20.37
N GLU A 222 1.17 22.46 20.79
CA GLU A 222 1.73 22.07 22.08
C GLU A 222 0.61 22.27 23.10
N ALA A 223 0.30 21.21 23.86
CA ALA A 223 -0.62 21.31 24.98
C ALA A 223 -0.05 22.37 25.92
N ALA A 224 -0.52 23.60 25.76
CA ALA A 224 -0.24 24.69 26.65
C ALA A 224 -0.79 24.26 28.01
N GLY A 225 0.11 24.19 28.98
CA GLY A 225 -0.24 23.83 30.34
C GLY A 225 -1.32 24.76 30.91
N SER A 226 -2.24 24.15 31.62
CA SER A 226 -2.94 24.70 32.77
C SER A 226 -3.24 23.54 33.71
#